data_AF-A0A0Q9RKW3-F1
#
_entry.id   AF-A0A0Q9RKW3-F1
#
_cell.length_a   1.000
_cell.length_b   1.000
_cell.length_c   1.000
_cell.angle_alpha   90.00
_cell.angle_beta   90.00
_cell.angle_gamma   90.00
#
_symmetry.space_group_name_H-M   'P 1'
#
loop_
_entity.id
_entity.type
_entity.pdbx_description
1 polymer ?
#
loop_
_entity_poly.entity_id
_entity_poly.type
_entity_poly.pdbx_seq_one_letter_code
_entity_poly.pdbx_strand_id
1 'polypeptide(L)'
;MARKKKILLHIGPNPSELARTHDALAAEAPLLETVGYAVAGATGDQLDAAAHEMLRSHKSAGLKRKDVEGSWAAACRRIAKAKVDAVVSQPRFCTADGAQIALIVDALAGLDVHVVATPEEGEEPDELVARWSKHLKPGRTHVAPLSADAAAVDLAEELVGIALCLQQRDLDAKITKLKQRRKLVRHRLALREAF
;
A
#
# COMPACT_ATOMS: atom_id res chain seq x y z
N MET A 1 -11.44 17.76 -8.65
CA MET A 1 -10.37 17.39 -7.71
C MET A 1 -9.46 16.38 -8.38
N ALA A 2 -8.15 16.55 -8.28
CA ALA A 2 -7.18 15.58 -8.80
C ALA A 2 -7.35 14.22 -8.10
N ARG A 3 -7.02 13.12 -8.80
CA ARG A 3 -7.00 11.76 -8.23
C ARG A 3 -6.01 11.74 -7.05
N LYS A 4 -6.40 11.15 -5.92
CA LYS A 4 -5.46 10.85 -4.84
C LYS A 4 -4.48 9.78 -5.31
N LYS A 5 -3.17 9.99 -5.09
CA LYS A 5 -2.14 8.98 -5.38
C LYS A 5 -2.37 7.74 -4.53
N LYS A 6 -2.24 6.57 -5.15
CA LYS A 6 -2.33 5.29 -4.45
C LYS A 6 -0.99 4.93 -3.82
N ILE A 7 -1.05 4.22 -2.69
CA ILE A 7 0.10 3.57 -2.07
C ILE A 7 -0.27 2.11 -1.83
N LEU A 8 0.56 1.18 -2.30
CA LEU A 8 0.55 -0.20 -1.84
C LEU A 8 1.51 -0.31 -0.65
N LEU A 9 0.95 -0.54 0.54
CA LEU A 9 1.70 -0.89 1.75
C LEU A 9 1.73 -2.41 1.85
N HIS A 10 2.86 -3.01 1.51
CA HIS A 10 3.09 -4.44 1.70
C HIS A 10 3.46 -4.74 3.15
N ILE A 11 2.81 -5.75 3.72
CA ILE A 11 3.01 -6.27 5.07
C ILE A 11 3.09 -7.80 5.04
N GLY A 12 3.82 -8.37 5.99
CA GLY A 12 4.07 -9.81 6.08
C GLY A 12 4.89 -10.40 4.92
N PRO A 13 5.32 -11.66 5.02
CA PRO A 13 5.45 -12.38 6.28
C PRO A 13 6.46 -11.64 7.17
N ASN A 14 6.34 -11.75 8.50
CA ASN A 14 7.33 -11.11 9.37
C ASN A 14 8.67 -11.85 9.20
N PRO A 15 9.75 -11.19 8.75
CA PRO A 15 10.98 -11.91 8.49
C PRO A 15 11.60 -12.40 9.80
N SER A 16 12.12 -13.63 9.77
CA SER A 16 12.84 -14.25 10.90
C SER A 16 14.18 -13.57 11.19
N GLU A 17 14.78 -12.92 10.18
CA GLU A 17 16.00 -12.12 10.28
C GLU A 17 15.76 -10.68 9.77
N LEU A 18 16.79 -9.83 9.77
CA LEU A 18 16.78 -8.51 9.13
C LEU A 18 16.74 -8.67 7.60
N ALA A 19 15.63 -9.20 7.07
CA ALA A 19 15.42 -9.29 5.65
C ALA A 19 15.11 -7.90 5.10
N ARG A 20 16.00 -7.40 4.24
CA ARG A 20 15.83 -6.11 3.54
C ARG A 20 14.84 -6.22 2.38
N THR A 21 13.64 -6.72 2.67
CA THR A 21 12.57 -6.97 1.69
C THR A 21 12.30 -5.75 0.82
N HIS A 22 12.35 -4.55 1.41
CA HIS A 22 12.19 -3.32 0.64
C HIS A 22 13.34 -3.01 -0.31
N ASP A 23 14.59 -3.23 0.10
CA ASP A 23 15.76 -2.99 -0.77
C ASP A 23 15.80 -4.03 -1.89
N ALA A 24 15.42 -5.28 -1.61
CA ALA A 24 15.28 -6.32 -2.63
C ALA A 24 14.15 -5.98 -3.61
N LEU A 25 13.00 -5.52 -3.13
CA LEU A 25 11.93 -5.01 -3.98
C LEU A 25 12.35 -3.78 -4.81
N ALA A 26 13.23 -2.93 -4.27
CA ALA A 26 13.77 -1.78 -5.00
C ALA A 26 14.65 -2.20 -6.19
N ALA A 27 15.30 -3.37 -6.13
CA ALA A 27 16.01 -3.94 -7.28
C ALA A 27 15.03 -4.32 -8.42
N GLU A 28 13.79 -4.69 -8.06
CA GLU A 28 12.71 -5.03 -9.00
C GLU A 28 11.84 -3.81 -9.40
N ALA A 29 12.26 -2.60 -9.07
CA ALA A 29 11.54 -1.37 -9.42
C ALA A 29 11.12 -1.27 -10.90
N PRO A 30 11.93 -1.69 -11.90
CA PRO A 30 11.52 -1.65 -13.30
C PRO A 30 10.20 -2.36 -13.59
N LEU A 31 9.87 -3.45 -12.87
CA LEU A 31 8.59 -4.16 -13.04
C LEU A 31 7.40 -3.29 -12.59
N LEU A 32 7.51 -2.65 -11.42
CA LEU A 32 6.46 -1.78 -10.90
C LEU A 32 6.29 -0.49 -11.74
N GLU A 33 7.37 -0.01 -12.36
CA GLU A 33 7.33 1.14 -13.25
C GLU A 33 6.48 0.87 -14.50
N THR A 34 6.42 -0.37 -14.99
CA THR A 34 5.58 -0.75 -16.16
C THR A 34 4.09 -0.46 -15.93
N VAL A 35 3.66 -0.46 -14.66
CA VAL A 35 2.28 -0.17 -14.25
C VAL A 35 2.15 1.18 -13.56
N GLY A 36 3.14 2.06 -13.70
CA GLY A 36 3.08 3.43 -13.17
C GLY A 36 3.14 3.51 -11.65
N TYR A 37 3.80 2.54 -11.01
CA TYR A 37 4.15 2.59 -9.59
C TYR A 37 5.66 2.82 -9.43
N ALA A 38 6.04 3.52 -8.36
CA ALA A 38 7.43 3.65 -7.95
C ALA A 38 7.64 3.03 -6.56
N VAL A 39 8.75 2.31 -6.37
CA VAL A 39 9.19 1.92 -5.03
C VAL A 39 9.60 3.17 -4.26
N ALA A 40 9.13 3.30 -3.02
CA ALA A 40 9.44 4.44 -2.18
C ALA A 40 10.95 4.57 -1.97
N GLY A 41 11.51 5.77 -2.08
CA GLY A 41 12.95 6.01 -1.93
C GLY A 41 13.46 5.97 -0.47
N ALA A 42 12.97 5.03 0.34
CA ALA A 42 13.45 4.74 1.69
C ALA A 42 14.34 3.49 1.64
N THR A 43 15.31 3.36 2.56
CA THR A 43 16.10 2.12 2.68
C THR A 43 15.44 1.15 3.66
N GLY A 44 15.82 -0.13 3.60
CA GLY A 44 15.43 -1.15 4.57
C GLY A 44 15.67 -0.69 6.02
N ASP A 45 16.87 -0.21 6.33
CA ASP A 45 17.22 0.28 7.68
C ASP A 45 16.32 1.44 8.15
N GLN A 46 15.92 2.35 7.24
CA GLN A 46 15.01 3.45 7.57
C GLN A 46 13.59 2.95 7.87
N LEU A 47 13.14 1.93 7.14
CA LEU A 47 11.84 1.31 7.37
C LEU A 47 11.86 0.44 8.64
N ASP A 48 12.98 -0.20 8.96
CA ASP A 48 13.12 -0.95 10.22
C ASP A 48 13.06 -0.03 11.44
N ALA A 49 13.71 1.14 11.37
CA ALA A 49 13.55 2.17 12.38
C ALA A 49 12.08 2.62 12.49
N ALA A 50 11.37 2.79 11.36
CA ALA A 50 9.94 3.08 11.35
C ALA A 50 9.08 1.95 11.95
N ALA A 51 9.43 0.68 11.74
CA ALA A 51 8.76 -0.43 12.39
C ALA A 51 8.97 -0.42 13.91
N HIS A 52 10.18 -0.21 14.38
CA HIS A 52 10.45 -0.11 15.81
C HIS A 52 9.75 1.08 16.48
N GLU A 53 9.61 2.19 15.76
CA GLU A 53 8.81 3.34 16.18
C GLU A 53 7.32 2.95 16.31
N MET A 54 6.72 2.50 15.21
CA MET A 54 5.26 2.28 15.16
C MET A 54 4.80 1.10 16.01
N LEU A 55 5.57 0.03 16.05
CA LEU A 55 5.30 -1.15 16.89
C LEU A 55 5.75 -0.96 18.35
N ARG A 56 6.33 0.21 18.67
CA ARG A 56 6.85 0.55 20.01
C ARG A 56 7.85 -0.48 20.56
N SER A 57 8.58 -1.14 19.67
CA SER A 57 9.49 -2.25 20.00
C SER A 57 10.97 -1.84 20.12
N HIS A 58 11.27 -0.54 20.08
CA HIS A 58 12.66 -0.05 20.19
C HIS A 58 13.38 -0.52 21.47
N LYS A 59 12.70 -0.55 22.63
CA LYS A 59 13.32 -0.99 23.89
C LYS A 59 13.73 -2.47 23.86
N SER A 60 12.87 -3.34 23.33
CA SER A 60 13.19 -4.78 23.23
C SER A 60 14.29 -5.05 22.21
N ALA A 61 14.49 -4.14 21.25
CA ALA A 61 15.60 -4.17 20.30
C ALA A 61 16.88 -3.49 20.82
N GLY A 62 16.92 -3.03 22.08
CA GLY A 62 18.08 -2.33 22.63
C GLY A 62 18.30 -0.91 22.07
N LEU A 63 17.33 -0.35 21.35
CA LEU A 63 17.38 0.97 20.74
C LEU A 63 16.82 2.04 21.69
N LYS A 64 17.37 3.25 21.61
CA LYS A 64 16.83 4.42 22.30
C LYS A 64 15.70 5.02 21.46
N ARG A 65 14.75 5.68 22.11
CA ARG A 65 13.65 6.38 21.42
C ARG A 65 14.14 7.31 20.31
N LYS A 66 15.21 8.07 20.58
CA LYS A 66 15.81 9.01 19.61
C LYS A 66 16.35 8.34 18.33
N ASP A 67 16.58 7.02 18.37
CA ASP A 67 17.11 6.27 17.24
C ASP A 67 16.00 5.91 16.23
N VAL A 68 14.73 5.95 16.67
CA VAL A 68 13.56 5.53 15.86
C VAL A 68 12.53 6.64 15.66
N GLU A 69 12.47 7.62 16.56
CA GLU A 69 11.44 8.67 16.54
C GLU A 69 11.44 9.49 15.23
N GLY A 70 10.27 9.58 14.61
CA GLY A 70 10.05 10.30 13.35
C GLY A 70 10.44 9.53 12.09
N SER A 71 10.86 8.27 12.21
CA SER A 71 11.28 7.44 11.07
C SER A 71 10.12 7.15 10.12
N TRP A 72 8.94 6.79 10.65
CA TRP A 72 7.76 6.55 9.81
C TRP A 72 7.31 7.83 9.10
N ALA A 73 7.27 8.95 9.82
CA ALA A 73 6.96 10.25 9.21
C ALA A 73 7.95 10.63 8.09
N ALA A 74 9.24 10.29 8.25
CA ALA A 74 10.25 10.51 7.22
C ALA A 74 10.06 9.59 5.99
N ALA A 75 9.64 8.34 6.18
CA ALA A 75 9.26 7.44 5.10
C ALA A 75 8.00 7.94 4.37
N CYS A 76 6.94 8.33 5.09
CA CYS A 76 5.73 8.91 4.51
C CYS A 76 6.01 10.15 3.67
N ARG A 77 6.93 11.04 4.09
CA ARG A 77 7.34 12.20 3.28
C ARG A 77 8.00 11.79 1.96
N ARG A 78 8.76 10.69 1.92
CA ARG A 78 9.37 10.17 0.69
C ARG A 78 8.31 9.58 -0.23
N ILE A 79 7.39 8.79 0.31
CA ILE A 79 6.22 8.25 -0.42
C ILE A 79 5.42 9.40 -1.04
N ALA A 80 5.13 10.44 -0.25
CA ALA A 80 4.36 11.60 -0.70
C ALA A 80 5.08 12.42 -1.80
N LYS A 81 6.41 12.35 -1.91
CA LYS A 81 7.18 13.03 -2.97
C LYS A 81 7.19 12.27 -4.30
N ALA A 82 6.84 10.98 -4.33
CA ALA A 82 6.74 10.24 -5.58
C ALA A 82 5.76 10.92 -6.55
N LYS A 83 6.11 11.04 -7.83
CA LYS A 83 5.27 11.70 -8.84
C LYS A 83 4.11 10.81 -9.31
N VAL A 84 4.25 9.50 -9.11
CA VAL A 84 3.30 8.46 -9.50
C VAL A 84 2.74 7.75 -8.26
N ASP A 85 1.92 6.72 -8.47
CA ASP A 85 1.49 5.85 -7.36
C ASP A 85 2.72 5.14 -6.77
N ALA A 86 2.69 4.74 -5.51
CA ALA A 86 3.88 4.28 -4.80
C ALA A 86 3.71 2.91 -4.17
N VAL A 87 4.82 2.23 -3.92
CA VAL A 87 4.90 0.97 -3.16
C VAL A 87 5.88 1.14 -2.01
N VAL A 88 5.52 0.65 -0.84
CA VAL A 88 6.44 0.50 0.29
C VAL A 88 6.24 -0.87 0.91
N SER A 89 7.34 -1.54 1.26
CA SER A 89 7.31 -2.85 1.90
C SER A 89 7.85 -2.70 3.31
N GLN A 90 6.99 -2.92 4.31
CA GLN A 90 7.41 -3.06 5.69
C GLN A 90 6.72 -4.29 6.28
N PRO A 91 7.30 -5.48 6.09
CA PRO A 91 6.67 -6.73 6.47
C PRO A 91 6.27 -6.81 7.95
N ARG A 92 7.09 -6.25 8.85
CA ARG A 92 6.87 -6.32 10.32
C ARG A 92 5.55 -5.70 10.78
N PHE A 93 4.95 -4.83 9.97
CA PHE A 93 3.64 -4.25 10.25
C PHE A 93 2.50 -5.29 10.29
N CYS A 94 2.68 -6.53 9.80
CA CYS A 94 1.68 -7.59 10.00
C CYS A 94 1.40 -7.89 11.49
N THR A 95 2.35 -7.58 12.38
CA THR A 95 2.22 -7.76 13.83
C THR A 95 1.52 -6.58 14.54
N ALA A 96 1.18 -5.51 13.81
CA ALA A 96 0.61 -4.31 14.41
C ALA A 96 -0.77 -4.59 15.04
N ASP A 97 -1.00 -4.02 16.22
CA ASP A 97 -2.31 -3.96 16.86
C ASP A 97 -3.20 -2.85 16.25
N GLY A 98 -4.48 -2.79 16.63
CA GLY A 98 -5.41 -1.81 16.05
C GLY A 98 -5.03 -0.33 16.30
N ALA A 99 -4.43 -0.01 17.46
CA ALA A 99 -3.99 1.37 17.73
C ALA A 99 -2.75 1.72 16.89
N GLN A 100 -1.84 0.77 16.72
CA GLN A 100 -0.66 0.93 15.88
C GLN A 100 -1.05 1.06 14.39
N ILE A 101 -1.98 0.24 13.90
CA ILE A 101 -2.49 0.32 12.52
C ILE A 101 -3.12 1.69 12.27
N ALA A 102 -3.97 2.19 13.19
CA ALA A 102 -4.56 3.52 13.07
C ALA A 102 -3.48 4.60 12.88
N LEU A 103 -2.44 4.59 13.72
CA LEU A 103 -1.33 5.55 13.61
C LEU A 103 -0.53 5.39 12.30
N ILE A 104 -0.27 4.16 11.86
CA ILE A 104 0.43 3.87 10.60
C ILE A 104 -0.34 4.48 9.42
N VAL A 105 -1.65 4.22 9.35
CA VAL A 105 -2.53 4.67 8.28
C VAL A 105 -2.76 6.19 8.32
N ASP A 106 -2.90 6.77 9.51
CA ASP A 106 -3.10 8.22 9.68
C ASP A 106 -1.90 9.03 9.16
N ALA A 107 -0.67 8.52 9.32
CA ALA A 107 0.53 9.17 8.77
C ALA A 107 0.56 9.19 7.23
N LEU A 108 -0.22 8.33 6.56
CA LEU A 108 -0.41 8.29 5.11
C LEU A 108 -1.63 9.11 4.65
N ALA A 109 -2.18 9.97 5.53
CA ALA A 109 -3.30 10.83 5.20
C ALA A 109 -3.07 11.63 3.90
N GLY A 110 -4.13 11.72 3.09
CA GLY A 110 -4.08 12.35 1.76
C GLY A 110 -3.79 11.38 0.62
N LEU A 111 -3.24 10.19 0.90
CA LEU A 111 -3.08 9.12 -0.07
C LEU A 111 -4.30 8.20 -0.11
N ASP A 112 -4.38 7.41 -1.17
CA ASP A 112 -5.31 6.30 -1.31
C ASP A 112 -4.59 5.01 -0.90
N VAL A 113 -4.67 4.68 0.40
CA VAL A 113 -3.92 3.58 1.00
C VAL A 113 -4.55 2.24 0.68
N HIS A 114 -3.78 1.35 0.07
CA HIS A 114 -4.10 -0.06 -0.13
C HIS A 114 -3.05 -0.89 0.64
N VAL A 115 -3.50 -1.90 1.37
CA VAL A 115 -2.62 -2.81 2.12
C VAL A 115 -2.60 -4.15 1.41
N VAL A 116 -1.40 -4.64 1.16
CA VAL A 116 -1.14 -5.94 0.54
C VAL A 116 -0.53 -6.82 1.63
N ALA A 117 -1.30 -7.82 2.07
CA ALA A 117 -0.91 -8.72 3.13
C ALA A 117 -0.37 -10.03 2.54
N THR A 118 0.84 -10.38 2.91
CA THR A 118 1.43 -11.69 2.65
C THR A 118 1.40 -12.46 3.96
N PRO A 119 0.55 -13.48 4.10
CA PRO A 119 0.44 -14.29 5.32
C PRO A 119 1.74 -15.09 5.55
N GLU A 120 2.02 -15.46 6.80
CA GLU A 120 3.03 -16.49 7.07
C GLU A 120 2.58 -17.86 6.55
N GLU A 121 3.52 -18.78 6.31
CA GLU A 121 3.19 -20.13 5.86
C GLU A 121 2.30 -20.84 6.88
N GLY A 122 1.10 -21.26 6.44
CA GLY A 122 0.10 -21.88 7.31
C GLY A 122 -0.74 -20.90 8.14
N GLU A 123 -0.54 -19.58 8.02
CA GLU A 123 -1.41 -18.56 8.61
C GLU A 123 -2.67 -18.36 7.73
N GLU A 124 -3.84 -18.32 8.37
CA GLU A 124 -5.09 -17.97 7.70
C GLU A 124 -5.12 -16.45 7.41
N PRO A 125 -5.17 -16.01 6.12
CA PRO A 125 -5.05 -14.59 5.76
C PRO A 125 -6.17 -13.71 6.31
N ASP A 126 -7.33 -14.31 6.60
CA ASP A 126 -8.56 -13.62 6.97
C ASP A 126 -8.41 -12.77 8.23
N GLU A 127 -7.68 -13.24 9.24
CA GLU A 127 -7.50 -12.47 10.48
C GLU A 127 -6.62 -11.24 10.28
N LEU A 128 -5.52 -11.39 9.55
CA LEU A 128 -4.62 -10.29 9.19
C LEU A 128 -5.37 -9.24 8.36
N VAL A 129 -6.11 -9.67 7.34
CA VAL A 129 -6.94 -8.80 6.50
C VAL A 129 -8.06 -8.13 7.30
N ALA A 130 -8.75 -8.86 8.17
CA ALA A 130 -9.81 -8.33 9.02
C ALA A 130 -9.31 -7.26 9.98
N ARG A 131 -8.09 -7.40 10.51
CA ARG A 131 -7.47 -6.40 11.40
C ARG A 131 -7.23 -5.09 10.68
N TRP A 132 -6.64 -5.13 9.49
CA TRP A 132 -6.32 -3.93 8.70
C TRP A 132 -7.53 -3.28 8.06
N SER A 133 -8.49 -4.07 7.58
CA SER A 133 -9.70 -3.57 6.90
C SER A 133 -10.56 -2.67 7.80
N LYS A 134 -10.54 -2.87 9.13
CA LYS A 134 -11.22 -1.99 10.11
C LYS A 134 -10.73 -0.53 10.06
N HIS A 135 -9.51 -0.30 9.56
CA HIS A 135 -8.88 1.02 9.50
C HIS A 135 -8.83 1.59 8.06
N LEU A 136 -9.39 0.87 7.09
CA LEU A 136 -9.34 1.21 5.67
C LEU A 136 -10.75 1.26 5.08
N LYS A 137 -10.92 1.94 3.94
CA LYS A 137 -12.19 1.84 3.22
C LYS A 137 -12.35 0.45 2.59
N PRO A 138 -13.58 -0.01 2.33
CA PRO A 138 -13.83 -1.30 1.70
C PRO A 138 -13.06 -1.51 0.39
N GLY A 139 -12.53 -2.72 0.20
CA GLY A 139 -11.79 -3.12 -1.01
C GLY A 139 -10.36 -2.56 -1.11
N ARG A 140 -9.76 -2.16 0.02
CA ARG A 140 -8.39 -1.64 0.10
C ARG A 140 -7.39 -2.61 0.73
N THR A 141 -7.83 -3.74 1.23
CA THR A 141 -6.99 -4.85 1.67
C THR A 141 -6.94 -5.90 0.58
N HIS A 142 -5.76 -6.41 0.29
CA HIS A 142 -5.47 -7.43 -0.73
C HIS A 142 -4.57 -8.48 -0.10
N VAL A 143 -4.60 -9.70 -0.61
CA VAL A 143 -3.71 -10.79 -0.19
C VAL A 143 -2.76 -11.07 -1.36
N ALA A 144 -1.47 -11.19 -1.06
CA ALA A 144 -0.45 -11.68 -1.99
C ALA A 144 0.05 -13.03 -1.46
N PRO A 145 -0.37 -14.16 -2.03
CA PRO A 145 0.05 -15.48 -1.56
C PRO A 145 1.45 -15.78 -2.07
N LEU A 146 2.46 -15.59 -1.23
CA LEU A 146 3.85 -15.95 -1.55
C LEU A 146 4.25 -17.23 -0.81
N SER A 147 5.04 -18.07 -1.48
CA SER A 147 5.69 -19.20 -0.81
C SER A 147 6.79 -18.71 0.14
N ALA A 148 7.20 -19.55 1.08
CA ALA A 148 8.26 -19.21 2.03
C ALA A 148 9.62 -18.95 1.37
N ASP A 149 9.85 -19.52 0.18
CA ASP A 149 11.05 -19.36 -0.65
C ASP A 149 10.91 -18.29 -1.75
N ALA A 150 9.80 -17.55 -1.75
CA ALA A 150 9.55 -16.51 -2.74
C ALA A 150 10.66 -15.46 -2.75
N ALA A 151 11.15 -15.14 -3.95
CA ALA A 151 12.09 -14.09 -4.21
C ALA A 151 11.39 -12.72 -4.28
N ALA A 152 12.18 -11.65 -4.29
CA ALA A 152 11.64 -10.29 -4.42
C ALA A 152 10.88 -10.06 -5.73
N VAL A 153 11.25 -10.78 -6.80
CA VAL A 153 10.56 -10.73 -8.09
C VAL A 153 9.13 -11.26 -7.99
N ASP A 154 8.89 -12.33 -7.22
CA ASP A 154 7.56 -12.89 -7.02
C ASP A 154 6.65 -11.89 -6.29
N LEU A 155 7.19 -11.23 -5.26
CA LEU A 155 6.48 -10.12 -4.60
C LEU A 155 6.19 -8.96 -5.57
N ALA A 156 7.16 -8.59 -6.42
CA ALA A 156 6.96 -7.53 -7.40
C ALA A 156 5.85 -7.88 -8.39
N GLU A 157 5.79 -9.13 -8.87
CA GLU A 157 4.75 -9.63 -9.78
C GLU A 157 3.36 -9.60 -9.13
N GLU A 158 3.23 -10.04 -7.88
CA GLU A 158 1.96 -9.95 -7.13
C GLU A 158 1.49 -8.48 -6.97
N LEU A 159 2.42 -7.58 -6.64
CA LEU A 159 2.13 -6.16 -6.52
C LEU A 159 1.72 -5.53 -7.87
N VAL A 160 2.35 -5.95 -8.98
CA VAL A 160 1.97 -5.57 -10.34
C VAL A 160 0.55 -6.06 -10.65
N GLY A 161 0.23 -7.32 -10.34
CA GLY A 161 -1.10 -7.91 -10.54
C GLY A 161 -2.19 -7.14 -9.80
N ILE A 162 -1.96 -6.84 -8.52
CA ILE A 162 -2.86 -6.02 -7.71
C ILE A 162 -2.99 -4.60 -8.29
N ALA A 163 -1.88 -3.96 -8.70
CA ALA A 163 -1.91 -2.64 -9.31
C ALA A 163 -2.76 -2.61 -10.58
N LEU A 164 -2.66 -3.62 -11.45
CA LEU A 164 -3.47 -3.76 -12.66
C LEU A 164 -4.95 -3.93 -12.34
N CYS A 165 -5.30 -4.78 -11.37
CA CYS A 165 -6.68 -4.92 -10.90
C CYS A 165 -7.26 -3.57 -10.40
N LEU A 166 -6.46 -2.76 -9.70
CA LEU A 166 -6.88 -1.44 -9.25
C LEU A 166 -7.06 -0.46 -10.41
N GLN A 167 -6.18 -0.50 -11.41
CA GLN A 167 -6.31 0.33 -12.61
C GLN A 167 -7.55 -0.03 -13.43
N GLN A 168 -7.82 -1.31 -13.61
CA GLN A 168 -9.02 -1.79 -14.28
C GLN A 168 -10.28 -1.26 -13.59
N ARG A 169 -10.37 -1.38 -12.25
CA ARG A 169 -11.48 -0.83 -11.47
C ARG A 169 -11.65 0.68 -11.62
N ASP A 170 -10.54 1.43 -11.64
CA ASP A 170 -10.55 2.87 -11.87
C ASP A 170 -11.08 3.21 -13.29
N LEU A 171 -10.72 2.42 -14.31
CA LEU A 171 -11.19 2.58 -15.69
C LEU A 171 -12.68 2.25 -15.82
N ASP A 172 -13.15 1.16 -15.24
CA ASP A 172 -14.56 0.76 -15.26
C ASP A 172 -15.46 1.81 -14.59
N ALA A 173 -15.00 2.36 -13.45
CA ALA A 173 -15.67 3.46 -12.78
C ALA A 173 -15.73 4.73 -13.65
N LYS A 174 -14.66 5.05 -14.38
CA LYS A 174 -14.65 6.19 -15.34
C LYS A 174 -15.63 5.94 -16.49
N ILE A 175 -15.62 4.76 -17.09
CA ILE A 175 -16.53 4.38 -18.19
C ILE A 175 -17.98 4.53 -17.73
N THR A 176 -18.31 4.02 -16.53
CA THR A 176 -19.65 4.10 -15.95
C THR A 176 -20.10 5.56 -15.79
N LYS A 177 -19.24 6.42 -15.23
CA LYS A 177 -19.53 7.86 -15.09
C LYS A 177 -19.72 8.56 -16.44
N LEU A 178 -18.92 8.22 -17.44
CA LEU A 178 -19.05 8.79 -18.79
C LEU A 178 -20.36 8.37 -19.46
N LYS A 179 -20.77 7.10 -19.32
CA LYS A 179 -22.07 6.61 -19.80
C LYS A 179 -23.24 7.37 -19.17
N GLN A 180 -23.19 7.61 -17.85
CA GLN A 180 -24.21 8.39 -17.14
C GLN A 180 -24.25 9.86 -17.62
N ARG A 181 -23.08 10.50 -17.76
CA ARG A 181 -22.99 11.88 -18.27
C ARG A 181 -23.55 12.00 -19.69
N ARG A 182 -23.24 11.04 -20.57
CA ARG A 182 -23.78 10.98 -21.94
C ARG A 182 -25.31 10.89 -21.94
N LYS A 183 -25.91 10.07 -21.06
CA LYS A 183 -27.37 9.97 -20.90
C LYS A 183 -27.98 11.31 -20.49
N LEU A 184 -27.38 11.99 -19.53
CA LEU A 184 -27.85 13.30 -19.05
C LEU A 184 -27.79 14.37 -20.16
N VAL A 185 -26.69 14.42 -20.92
CA VAL A 185 -26.54 15.36 -22.03
C VAL A 185 -27.59 15.11 -23.10
N ARG A 186 -27.82 13.85 -23.49
CA ARG A 186 -28.88 13.50 -24.46
C ARG A 186 -30.26 13.93 -23.99
N HIS A 187 -30.59 13.68 -22.72
CA HIS A 187 -31.85 14.12 -22.14
C HIS A 187 -32.01 15.64 -22.20
N ARG A 188 -30.96 16.40 -21.88
CA ARG A 188 -30.99 17.87 -21.96
C ARG A 188 -31.13 18.40 -23.40
N LEU A 189 -30.51 17.75 -24.37
CA LEU A 189 -30.66 18.10 -25.78
C LEU A 189 -32.08 17.84 -26.27
N ALA A 190 -32.64 16.66 -25.96
CA ALA A 190 -34.02 16.33 -26.32
C ALA A 190 -35.03 17.32 -25.72
N LEU A 191 -34.84 17.76 -24.47
CA LEU A 191 -35.66 18.81 -23.88
C LEU A 191 -35.54 20.14 -24.63
N ARG A 192 -34.33 20.52 -25.07
CA ARG A 192 -34.12 21.77 -25.82
C ARG A 192 -34.76 21.73 -27.22
N GLU A 193 -34.73 20.59 -27.89
CA GLU A 193 -35.32 20.42 -29.23
C GLU A 193 -36.86 20.36 -29.21
N ALA A 194 -37.47 20.17 -28.03
CA ALA A 194 -38.93 20.13 -27.84
C ALA A 194 -39.57 21.50 -27.54
N PHE A 195 -38.76 22.57 -27.40
CA PHE A 195 -39.20 23.96 -27.24
C PHE A 195 -38.71 24.80 -28.42
#